data_AF-A0A537DNE1-F1
#
_entry.id   AF-A0A537DNE1-F1
#
_cell.length_a   1.000
_cell.length_b   1.000
_cell.length_c   1.000
_cell.angle_alpha   90.00
_cell.angle_beta   90.00
_cell.angle_gamma   90.00
#
_symmetry.space_group_name_H-M   'P 1'
#
loop_
_entity.id
_entity.type
_entity.pdbx_description
1 polymer ?
#
loop_
_entity_poly.entity_id
_entity_poly.type
_entity_poly.pdbx_seq_one_letter_code
_entity_poly.pdbx_strand_id
1 'polypeptide(L)'
;MSEKIVTQEAVRKYEVVEDLPGVGPSTSEKLKELGFHTVESLATATVRELVPAGIGEKQAAKIIAEARDSISLSFIRADELMKMKANVRRLTTGSKAFDGLIGGGLETQTITEVYGEYGVGKSILCHQLAINVQLPVDKGGLDGGALYLDTEQTFRPEWIVRMAKTAGLEPTDVAQRIIYSEAYNSDHQILLLEKADQIIKDNNIRLIIIDSLTSHFRSEYIGREMLAERQQRLNNHMHRLIRLARGFNAVAIVTNQVMAKPDQFFANSVDAVGGHIVAHTSHTRVFLRRAANGPIRIARLVSSPYLPEGERIFKVTEGGIVDVSEEDEVKRRR
;
A
#
# COMPACT_ATOMS: atom_id res chain seq x y z
N MET A 1 -12.43 0.75 38.88
CA MET A 1 -12.78 -0.60 38.40
C MET A 1 -12.52 -0.63 36.92
N SER A 2 -11.37 -1.18 36.54
CA SER A 2 -10.89 -1.28 35.16
C SER A 2 -11.45 -2.55 34.54
N GLU A 3 -12.50 -2.41 33.73
CA GLU A 3 -12.97 -3.50 32.88
C GLU A 3 -11.88 -3.83 31.85
N LYS A 4 -11.36 -5.05 31.95
CA LYS A 4 -10.49 -5.66 30.96
C LYS A 4 -11.30 -5.79 29.66
N ILE A 5 -10.97 -5.00 28.66
CA ILE A 5 -11.40 -5.24 27.27
C ILE A 5 -10.69 -6.51 26.83
N VAL A 6 -11.37 -7.65 26.96
CA VAL A 6 -10.96 -8.90 26.33
C VAL A 6 -11.17 -8.69 24.83
N THR A 7 -10.11 -8.42 24.09
CA THR A 7 -10.10 -8.54 22.63
C THR A 7 -10.33 -10.01 22.32
N GLN A 8 -11.60 -10.38 22.08
CA GLN A 8 -11.91 -11.65 21.43
C GLN A 8 -11.28 -11.60 20.05
N GLU A 9 -10.21 -12.38 19.84
CA GLU A 9 -9.77 -12.72 18.49
C GLU A 9 -10.98 -13.32 17.77
N ALA A 10 -11.42 -12.68 16.69
CA ALA A 10 -12.51 -13.19 15.88
C ALA A 10 -12.10 -14.59 15.38
N VAL A 11 -12.70 -15.64 15.95
CA VAL A 11 -12.46 -17.02 15.54
C VAL A 11 -12.85 -17.12 14.06
N ARG A 12 -11.85 -17.33 13.21
CA ARG A 12 -12.06 -17.46 11.77
C ARG A 12 -12.86 -18.72 11.52
N LYS A 13 -14.01 -18.59 10.83
CA LYS A 13 -14.88 -19.74 10.50
C LYS A 13 -14.20 -20.75 9.57
N TYR A 14 -13.28 -20.27 8.72
CA TYR A 14 -12.53 -21.05 7.73
C TYR A 14 -11.07 -20.57 7.70
N GLU A 15 -10.10 -21.49 7.59
CA GLU A 15 -8.68 -21.15 7.55
C GLU A 15 -8.12 -21.18 6.12
N VAL A 16 -8.58 -22.12 5.30
CA VAL A 16 -8.19 -22.30 3.90
C VAL A 16 -9.40 -22.32 2.96
N VAL A 17 -9.18 -22.11 1.66
CA VAL A 17 -10.28 -22.05 0.68
C VAL A 17 -11.00 -23.39 0.53
N GLU A 18 -10.32 -24.49 0.82
CA GLU A 18 -10.85 -25.85 0.82
C GLU A 18 -11.85 -26.11 1.96
N ASP A 19 -11.79 -25.33 3.04
CA ASP A 19 -12.74 -25.47 4.14
C ASP A 19 -14.13 -24.93 3.77
N LEU A 20 -14.22 -24.14 2.69
CA LEU A 20 -15.45 -23.51 2.26
C LEU A 20 -16.44 -24.54 1.67
N PRO A 21 -17.69 -24.58 2.17
CA PRO A 21 -18.75 -25.38 1.59
C PRO A 21 -18.90 -25.23 0.07
N GLY A 22 -18.71 -26.34 -0.66
CA GLY A 22 -18.82 -26.36 -2.13
C GLY A 22 -17.51 -26.11 -2.88
N VAL A 23 -16.38 -26.04 -2.16
CA VAL A 23 -15.02 -26.06 -2.73
C VAL A 23 -14.43 -27.47 -2.58
N GLY A 24 -14.55 -28.29 -3.63
CA GLY A 24 -13.81 -29.56 -3.72
C GLY A 24 -12.39 -29.36 -4.26
N PRO A 25 -11.56 -30.41 -4.34
CA PRO A 25 -10.17 -30.33 -4.80
C PRO A 25 -10.02 -29.64 -6.17
N SER A 26 -10.84 -30.02 -7.15
CA SER A 26 -10.82 -29.42 -8.50
C SER A 26 -11.25 -27.94 -8.50
N THR A 27 -12.20 -27.56 -7.65
CA THR A 27 -12.60 -26.15 -7.52
C THR A 27 -11.52 -25.34 -6.82
N SER A 28 -10.84 -25.90 -5.82
CA SER A 28 -9.72 -25.26 -5.13
C SER A 28 -8.55 -25.00 -6.09
N GLU A 29 -8.17 -25.96 -6.92
CA GLU A 29 -7.12 -25.78 -7.93
C GLU A 29 -7.44 -24.63 -8.89
N LYS A 30 -8.68 -24.59 -9.41
CA LYS A 30 -9.16 -23.49 -10.27
C LYS A 30 -9.13 -22.13 -9.58
N LEU A 31 -9.50 -22.06 -8.30
CA LEU A 31 -9.44 -20.82 -7.53
C LEU A 31 -8.00 -20.35 -7.33
N LYS A 32 -7.08 -21.27 -7.05
CA LYS A 32 -5.64 -20.99 -6.92
C LYS A 32 -5.02 -20.55 -8.24
N GLU A 33 -5.42 -21.14 -9.37
CA GLU A 33 -4.98 -20.69 -10.70
C GLU A 33 -5.39 -19.24 -10.99
N LEU A 34 -6.56 -18.82 -10.49
CA LEU A 34 -7.05 -17.44 -10.56
C LEU A 34 -6.42 -16.48 -9.52
N GLY A 35 -5.51 -16.95 -8.66
CA GLY A 35 -4.90 -16.13 -7.61
C GLY A 35 -5.79 -15.91 -6.38
N PHE A 36 -6.72 -16.83 -6.12
CA PHE A 36 -7.52 -16.88 -4.88
C PHE A 36 -7.04 -18.05 -4.00
N HIS A 37 -5.96 -17.83 -3.27
CA HIS A 37 -5.37 -18.81 -2.37
C HIS A 37 -5.90 -18.70 -0.93
N THR A 38 -6.63 -17.62 -0.61
CA THR A 38 -7.09 -17.31 0.75
C THR A 38 -8.58 -16.97 0.83
N VAL A 39 -9.23 -17.24 1.97
CA VAL A 39 -10.66 -16.93 2.21
C VAL A 39 -10.88 -15.41 2.11
N GLU A 40 -9.94 -14.62 2.60
CA GLU A 40 -9.97 -13.15 2.55
C GLU A 40 -9.96 -12.63 1.11
N SER A 41 -9.09 -13.18 0.25
CA SER A 41 -9.07 -12.83 -1.17
C SER A 41 -10.42 -13.15 -1.84
N LEU A 42 -10.99 -14.32 -1.53
CA LEU A 42 -12.21 -14.82 -2.14
C LEU A 42 -13.47 -14.04 -1.71
N ALA A 43 -13.54 -13.61 -0.45
CA ALA A 43 -14.64 -12.79 0.05
C ALA A 43 -14.74 -11.43 -0.69
N THR A 44 -13.61 -10.92 -1.19
CA THR A 44 -13.58 -9.68 -1.99
C THR A 44 -13.80 -9.90 -3.49
N ALA A 45 -13.89 -11.15 -3.95
CA ALA A 45 -14.07 -11.50 -5.35
C ALA A 45 -15.48 -11.21 -5.87
N THR A 46 -15.62 -11.16 -7.19
CA THR A 46 -16.89 -11.10 -7.93
C THR A 46 -17.14 -12.39 -8.68
N VAL A 47 -18.41 -12.70 -8.95
CA VAL A 47 -18.79 -13.90 -9.72
C VAL A 47 -18.10 -13.94 -11.08
N ARG A 48 -17.96 -12.78 -11.75
CA ARG A 48 -17.32 -12.66 -13.07
C ARG A 48 -15.84 -13.03 -13.06
N GLU A 49 -15.16 -12.92 -11.93
CA GLU A 49 -13.74 -13.31 -11.81
C GLU A 49 -13.57 -14.84 -11.73
N LEU A 50 -14.58 -15.57 -11.23
CA LEU A 50 -14.52 -17.03 -11.06
C LEU A 50 -15.01 -17.82 -12.27
N VAL A 51 -15.95 -17.25 -13.03
CA VAL A 51 -16.56 -17.90 -14.21
C VAL A 51 -15.53 -18.34 -15.27
N PRO A 52 -14.49 -17.56 -15.61
CA PRO A 52 -13.49 -17.95 -16.62
C PRO A 52 -12.76 -19.27 -16.32
N ALA A 53 -12.61 -19.66 -15.05
CA ALA A 53 -12.03 -20.96 -14.68
C ALA A 53 -13.02 -22.14 -14.80
N GLY A 54 -14.19 -21.90 -15.40
CA GLY A 54 -15.24 -22.90 -15.54
C GLY A 54 -15.94 -23.22 -14.22
N ILE A 55 -15.97 -22.27 -13.28
CA ILE A 55 -16.82 -22.33 -12.09
C ILE A 55 -18.19 -21.77 -12.46
N GLY A 56 -19.24 -22.59 -12.40
CA GLY A 56 -20.58 -22.15 -12.79
C GLY A 56 -21.07 -20.98 -11.92
N GLU A 57 -21.80 -20.02 -12.50
CA GLU A 57 -22.21 -18.77 -11.83
C GLU A 57 -22.88 -19.00 -10.47
N LYS A 58 -23.76 -20.01 -10.37
CA LYS A 58 -24.44 -20.37 -9.12
C LYS A 58 -23.45 -20.87 -8.05
N GLN A 59 -22.47 -21.68 -8.45
CA GLN A 59 -21.45 -22.19 -7.54
C GLN A 59 -20.50 -21.07 -7.10
N ALA A 60 -20.05 -20.22 -8.04
CA ALA A 60 -19.24 -19.05 -7.75
C ALA A 60 -19.93 -18.11 -6.76
N ALA A 61 -21.22 -17.80 -6.98
CA ALA A 61 -22.01 -16.97 -6.07
C ALA A 61 -22.10 -17.58 -4.66
N LYS A 62 -22.30 -18.89 -4.55
CA LYS A 62 -22.38 -19.59 -3.25
C LYS A 62 -21.05 -19.56 -2.51
N ILE A 63 -19.94 -19.87 -3.20
CA ILE A 63 -18.59 -19.86 -2.61
C ILE A 63 -18.23 -18.46 -2.10
N ILE A 64 -18.49 -17.43 -2.92
CA ILE A 64 -18.24 -16.03 -2.54
C ILE A 64 -19.13 -15.62 -1.36
N ALA A 65 -20.41 -16.01 -1.35
CA ALA A 65 -21.31 -15.72 -0.25
C ALA A 65 -20.81 -16.33 1.07
N GLU A 66 -20.37 -17.59 1.05
CA GLU A 66 -19.88 -18.26 2.25
C GLU A 66 -18.56 -17.64 2.76
N ALA A 67 -17.65 -17.28 1.85
CA ALA A 67 -16.45 -16.53 2.18
C ALA A 67 -16.79 -15.16 2.79
N ARG A 68 -17.78 -14.44 2.25
CA ARG A 68 -18.25 -13.16 2.81
C ARG A 68 -18.95 -13.32 4.15
N ASP A 69 -19.74 -14.37 4.36
CA ASP A 69 -20.40 -14.63 5.63
C ASP A 69 -19.38 -14.95 6.72
N SER A 70 -18.26 -15.56 6.36
CA SER A 70 -17.12 -15.72 7.27
C SER A 70 -16.42 -14.40 7.63
N ILE A 71 -16.61 -13.36 6.82
CA ILE A 71 -16.07 -12.00 7.01
C ILE A 71 -17.24 -11.04 7.23
N SER A 72 -17.87 -11.14 8.40
CA SER A 72 -19.02 -10.37 8.88
C SER A 72 -19.36 -9.10 8.07
N LEU A 73 -20.12 -9.23 6.97
CA LEU A 73 -20.67 -8.07 6.26
C LEU A 73 -21.93 -7.62 7.00
N SER A 74 -21.85 -6.51 7.72
CA SER A 74 -22.98 -5.95 8.45
C SER A 74 -23.24 -4.51 7.98
N PHE A 75 -24.50 -4.20 7.67
CA PHE A 75 -24.95 -2.81 7.63
C PHE A 75 -24.91 -2.31 9.07
N ILE A 76 -23.99 -1.39 9.34
CA ILE A 76 -23.70 -0.91 10.69
C ILE A 76 -24.01 0.57 10.81
N ARG A 77 -24.32 1.01 12.04
CA ARG A 77 -24.44 2.44 12.33
C ARG A 77 -23.06 3.09 12.39
N ALA A 78 -23.02 4.43 12.25
CA ALA A 78 -21.76 5.17 12.25
C ALA A 78 -20.95 5.00 13.56
N ASP A 79 -21.62 4.85 14.72
CA ASP A 79 -20.97 4.59 16.00
C ASP A 79 -20.34 3.19 16.09
N GLU A 80 -20.92 2.20 15.42
CA GLU A 80 -20.33 0.87 15.28
C GLU A 80 -19.15 0.90 14.32
N LEU A 81 -19.24 1.67 13.22
CA LEU A 81 -18.10 1.89 12.32
C LEU A 81 -16.92 2.53 13.05
N MET A 82 -17.16 3.50 13.95
CA MET A 82 -16.11 4.08 14.79
C MET A 82 -15.43 3.03 15.68
N LYS A 83 -16.19 2.09 16.24
CA LYS A 83 -15.65 0.96 17.01
C LYS A 83 -14.86 -0.01 16.12
N MET A 84 -15.38 -0.35 14.94
CA MET A 84 -14.67 -1.24 13.99
C MET A 84 -13.37 -0.61 13.48
N LYS A 85 -13.32 0.71 13.30
CA LYS A 85 -12.10 1.44 12.98
C LYS A 85 -11.02 1.35 14.06
N ALA A 86 -11.32 0.85 15.26
CA ALA A 86 -10.28 0.55 16.25
C ALA A 86 -9.28 -0.53 15.79
N ASN A 87 -9.65 -1.37 14.84
CA ASN A 87 -8.76 -2.38 14.24
C ASN A 87 -7.85 -1.82 13.15
N VAL A 88 -8.10 -0.59 12.69
CA VAL A 88 -7.26 0.10 11.72
C VAL A 88 -6.00 0.58 12.45
N ARG A 89 -4.84 0.17 11.93
CA ARG A 89 -3.54 0.53 12.49
C ARG A 89 -2.85 1.55 11.59
N ARG A 90 -1.81 2.19 12.11
CA ARG A 90 -1.03 3.20 11.38
C ARG A 90 0.45 2.85 11.44
N LEU A 91 1.12 2.95 10.29
CA LEU A 91 2.55 2.74 10.15
C LEU A 91 3.28 4.08 10.14
N THR A 92 4.21 4.28 11.07
CA THR A 92 5.05 5.48 11.13
C THR A 92 5.96 5.62 9.91
N THR A 93 6.11 6.84 9.41
CA THR A 93 7.11 7.23 8.40
C THR A 93 8.51 7.41 8.98
N GLY A 94 8.66 7.44 10.31
CA GLY A 94 9.89 7.80 11.01
C GLY A 94 10.05 9.32 11.26
N SER A 95 9.19 10.16 10.67
CA SER A 95 9.13 11.60 10.95
C SER A 95 7.80 11.93 11.65
N LYS A 96 7.87 12.50 12.85
CA LYS A 96 6.68 12.97 13.58
C LYS A 96 5.96 14.08 12.81
N ALA A 97 6.71 14.94 12.11
CA ALA A 97 6.12 15.98 11.29
C ALA A 97 5.33 15.38 10.12
N PHE A 98 5.88 14.38 9.44
CA PHE A 98 5.18 13.71 8.34
C PHE A 98 4.02 12.86 8.87
N ASP A 99 4.20 12.09 9.94
CA ASP A 99 3.12 11.32 10.56
C ASP A 99 1.94 12.24 10.96
N GLY A 100 2.22 13.37 11.61
CA GLY A 100 1.21 14.36 11.96
C GLY A 100 0.45 14.93 10.76
N LEU A 101 1.11 15.05 9.59
CA LEU A 101 0.46 15.48 8.34
C LEU A 101 -0.58 14.46 7.85
N ILE A 102 -0.31 13.16 8.01
CA ILE A 102 -1.16 12.07 7.52
C ILE A 102 -1.97 11.38 8.63
N GLY A 103 -2.17 12.07 9.77
CA GLY A 103 -3.05 11.60 10.84
C GLY A 103 -2.43 10.51 11.73
N GLY A 104 -1.12 10.52 11.91
CA GLY A 104 -0.37 9.62 12.79
C GLY A 104 0.38 8.49 12.08
N GLY A 105 0.44 8.50 10.75
CA GLY A 105 1.11 7.46 9.94
C GLY A 105 0.21 6.92 8.82
N LEU A 106 0.75 6.02 8.01
CA LEU A 106 0.04 5.40 6.90
C LEU A 106 -0.99 4.41 7.42
N GLU A 107 -2.25 4.60 7.03
CA GLU A 107 -3.39 3.83 7.52
C GLU A 107 -3.50 2.46 6.83
N THR A 108 -3.66 1.37 7.60
CA THR A 108 -3.95 0.05 7.03
C THR A 108 -5.28 0.05 6.28
N GLN A 109 -5.50 -0.92 5.38
CA GLN A 109 -6.73 -1.05 4.60
C GLN A 109 -6.98 0.09 3.60
N THR A 110 -5.98 0.95 3.38
CA THR A 110 -6.02 2.08 2.44
C THR A 110 -4.80 2.07 1.51
N ILE A 111 -4.89 2.81 0.41
CA ILE A 111 -3.74 3.09 -0.46
C ILE A 111 -3.27 4.53 -0.20
N THR A 112 -1.99 4.66 0.11
CA THR A 112 -1.29 5.95 0.12
C THR A 112 -0.45 6.10 -1.14
N GLU A 113 -0.74 7.13 -1.95
CA GLU A 113 0.10 7.50 -3.10
C GLU A 113 1.11 8.56 -2.67
N VAL A 114 2.39 8.32 -2.99
CA VAL A 114 3.46 9.30 -2.83
C VAL A 114 4.04 9.65 -4.20
N TYR A 115 3.86 10.89 -4.64
CA TYR A 115 4.26 11.33 -5.96
C TYR A 115 5.16 12.55 -5.94
N GLY A 116 6.00 12.71 -6.96
CA GLY A 116 6.95 13.81 -7.04
C GLY A 116 8.04 13.57 -8.07
N GLU A 117 8.92 14.55 -8.26
CA GLU A 117 10.04 14.47 -9.21
C GLU A 117 11.04 13.37 -8.85
N TYR A 118 11.95 13.07 -9.78
CA TYR A 118 13.05 12.16 -9.52
C TYR A 118 13.93 12.68 -8.37
N GLY A 119 14.43 11.76 -7.52
CA GLY A 119 15.36 12.11 -6.44
C GLY A 119 14.78 12.91 -5.27
N VAL A 120 13.45 13.06 -5.17
CA VAL A 120 12.80 13.69 -4.00
C VAL A 120 12.74 12.79 -2.77
N GLY A 121 13.06 11.50 -2.90
CA GLY A 121 13.12 10.55 -1.77
C GLY A 121 11.94 9.57 -1.68
N LYS A 122 11.17 9.37 -2.76
CA LYS A 122 10.06 8.41 -2.81
C LYS A 122 10.49 6.98 -2.46
N SER A 123 11.48 6.44 -3.18
CA SER A 123 12.01 5.10 -2.91
C SER A 123 12.63 4.99 -1.52
N ILE A 124 13.32 6.02 -1.05
CA ILE A 124 13.90 6.06 0.31
C ILE A 124 12.80 5.97 1.38
N LEU A 125 11.65 6.62 1.17
CA LEU A 125 10.48 6.45 2.04
C LEU A 125 9.97 5.01 2.02
N CYS A 126 9.92 4.36 0.84
CA CYS A 126 9.57 2.95 0.73
C CYS A 126 10.55 2.04 1.49
N HIS A 127 11.86 2.28 1.39
CA HIS A 127 12.88 1.57 2.18
C HIS A 127 12.66 1.75 3.68
N GLN A 128 12.42 2.99 4.12
CA GLN A 128 12.16 3.29 5.53
C GLN A 128 10.91 2.54 6.04
N LEU A 129 9.83 2.57 5.28
CA LEU A 129 8.57 1.91 5.66
C LEU A 129 8.72 0.38 5.70
N ALA A 130 9.52 -0.21 4.79
CA ALA A 130 9.83 -1.64 4.78
C ALA A 130 10.56 -2.13 6.05
N ILE A 131 11.20 -1.21 6.78
CA ILE A 131 11.85 -1.46 8.06
C ILE A 131 10.86 -1.16 9.19
N ASN A 132 10.22 0.00 9.16
CA ASN A 132 9.31 0.45 10.21
C ASN A 132 8.15 -0.53 10.42
N VAL A 133 7.66 -1.19 9.37
CA VAL A 133 6.55 -2.16 9.47
C VAL A 133 6.87 -3.34 10.39
N GLN A 134 8.15 -3.67 10.51
CA GLN A 134 8.64 -4.77 11.33
C GLN A 134 8.75 -4.42 12.81
N LEU A 135 8.68 -3.13 13.15
CA LEU A 135 8.72 -2.67 14.54
C LEU A 135 7.45 -3.11 15.28
N PRO A 136 7.53 -3.23 16.61
CA PRO A 136 6.37 -3.38 17.48
C PRO A 136 5.32 -2.28 17.30
N VAL A 137 4.06 -2.62 17.51
CA VAL A 137 2.92 -1.67 17.41
C VAL A 137 3.09 -0.44 18.31
N ASP A 138 3.60 -0.62 19.54
CA ASP A 138 3.86 0.47 20.49
C ASP A 138 4.99 1.42 20.03
N LYS A 139 5.81 0.98 19.07
CA LYS A 139 6.84 1.79 18.40
C LYS A 139 6.40 2.31 17.02
N GLY A 140 5.12 2.18 16.68
CA GLY A 140 4.55 2.67 15.41
C GLY A 140 4.74 1.73 14.21
N GLY A 141 5.21 0.50 14.44
CA GLY A 141 5.21 -0.55 13.42
C GLY A 141 3.96 -1.41 13.45
N LEU A 142 4.00 -2.57 12.79
CA LEU A 142 2.85 -3.49 12.67
C LEU A 142 3.22 -4.95 12.96
N ASP A 143 4.41 -5.21 13.51
CA ASP A 143 4.95 -6.56 13.75
C ASP A 143 4.91 -7.47 12.49
N GLY A 144 4.96 -6.87 11.29
CA GLY A 144 4.75 -7.55 10.00
C GLY A 144 5.93 -7.42 9.05
N GLY A 145 5.92 -8.22 7.99
CA GLY A 145 6.88 -8.09 6.88
C GLY A 145 6.44 -7.08 5.81
N ALA A 146 7.31 -6.84 4.83
CA ALA A 146 7.03 -5.99 3.66
C ALA A 146 7.08 -6.81 2.36
N LEU A 147 6.13 -6.59 1.46
CA LEU A 147 6.20 -7.02 0.07
C LEU A 147 6.59 -5.81 -0.79
N TYR A 148 7.73 -5.88 -1.47
CA TYR A 148 8.26 -4.81 -2.31
C TYR A 148 8.22 -5.23 -3.78
N LEU A 149 7.32 -4.63 -4.54
CA LEU A 149 7.26 -4.76 -5.99
C LEU A 149 7.99 -3.58 -6.64
N ASP A 150 9.17 -3.86 -7.19
CA ASP A 150 10.03 -2.87 -7.81
C ASP A 150 9.87 -2.90 -9.33
N THR A 151 9.54 -1.76 -9.92
CA THR A 151 9.33 -1.60 -11.37
C THR A 151 10.43 -0.76 -12.03
N GLU A 152 11.26 -0.08 -11.24
CA GLU A 152 12.28 0.86 -11.69
C GLU A 152 13.70 0.44 -11.26
N GLN A 153 13.86 -0.73 -10.63
CA GLN A 153 15.11 -1.17 -10.01
C GLN A 153 15.67 -0.10 -9.07
N THR A 154 14.83 0.45 -8.19
CA THR A 154 15.21 1.45 -7.19
C THR A 154 15.55 0.82 -5.84
N PHE A 155 15.21 -0.46 -5.63
CA PHE A 155 15.52 -1.16 -4.41
C PHE A 155 17.02 -1.35 -4.25
N ARG A 156 17.56 -0.96 -3.09
CA ARG A 156 18.98 -1.06 -2.78
C ARG A 156 19.15 -1.67 -1.39
N PRO A 157 19.67 -2.90 -1.27
CA PRO A 157 19.92 -3.53 0.01
C PRO A 157 20.80 -2.69 0.94
N GLU A 158 21.68 -1.85 0.39
CA GLU A 158 22.54 -0.94 1.15
C GLU A 158 21.73 0.05 1.99
N TRP A 159 20.56 0.50 1.51
CA TRP A 159 19.65 1.34 2.29
C TRP A 159 19.05 0.56 3.45
N ILE A 160 18.64 -0.69 3.23
CA ILE A 160 18.11 -1.57 4.28
C ILE A 160 19.15 -1.76 5.39
N VAL A 161 20.40 -2.06 5.02
CA VAL A 161 21.48 -2.26 6.00
C VAL A 161 21.74 -1.01 6.84
N ARG A 162 21.81 0.17 6.21
CA ARG A 162 22.10 1.43 6.92
C ARG A 162 20.95 1.84 7.84
N MET A 163 19.72 1.79 7.34
CA MET A 163 18.54 2.18 8.11
C MET A 163 18.23 1.18 9.24
N ALA A 164 18.41 -0.12 9.02
CA ALA A 164 18.25 -1.13 10.07
C ALA A 164 19.21 -0.90 11.24
N LYS A 165 20.50 -0.67 10.95
CA LYS A 165 21.50 -0.32 11.97
C LYS A 165 21.13 0.95 12.74
N THR A 166 20.65 1.97 12.03
CA THR A 166 20.20 3.23 12.64
C THR A 166 19.01 3.03 13.58
N ALA A 167 18.12 2.08 13.23
CA ALA A 167 17.00 1.68 14.07
C ALA A 167 17.37 0.71 15.21
N GLY A 168 18.65 0.32 15.34
CA GLY A 168 19.11 -0.66 16.33
C GLY A 168 18.63 -2.10 16.05
N LEU A 169 18.38 -2.43 14.78
CA LEU A 169 17.94 -3.74 14.32
C LEU A 169 19.07 -4.46 13.58
N GLU A 170 19.08 -5.80 13.66
CA GLU A 170 20.01 -6.62 12.89
C GLU A 170 19.63 -6.63 11.39
N PRO A 171 20.53 -6.17 10.49
CA PRO A 171 20.21 -6.02 9.07
C PRO A 171 19.77 -7.31 8.38
N THR A 172 20.33 -8.45 8.77
CA THR A 172 20.00 -9.76 8.20
C THR A 172 18.56 -10.15 8.52
N ASP A 173 18.13 -9.91 9.76
CA ASP A 173 16.80 -10.27 10.24
C ASP A 173 15.75 -9.36 9.58
N VAL A 174 16.07 -8.07 9.46
CA VAL A 174 15.23 -7.11 8.73
C VAL A 174 15.10 -7.50 7.26
N ALA A 175 16.21 -7.85 6.60
CA ALA A 175 16.19 -8.22 5.18
C ALA A 175 15.38 -9.50 4.91
N GLN A 176 15.43 -10.50 5.80
CA GLN A 176 14.65 -11.74 5.66
C GLN A 176 13.13 -11.52 5.66
N ARG A 177 12.66 -10.43 6.27
CA ARG A 177 11.23 -10.08 6.35
C ARG A 177 10.77 -9.11 5.25
N ILE A 178 11.63 -8.83 4.28
CA ILE A 178 11.31 -8.05 3.07
C ILE A 178 11.28 -8.99 1.88
N ILE A 179 10.08 -9.31 1.40
CA ILE A 179 9.88 -10.10 0.19
C ILE A 179 9.95 -9.17 -1.01
N TYR A 180 10.95 -9.36 -1.86
CA TYR A 180 11.21 -8.53 -3.02
C TYR A 180 10.82 -9.24 -4.31
N SER A 181 10.22 -8.51 -5.25
CA SER A 181 10.01 -8.97 -6.62
C SER A 181 10.18 -7.83 -7.61
N GLU A 182 10.87 -8.11 -8.70
CA GLU A 182 11.06 -7.16 -9.80
C GLU A 182 10.02 -7.40 -10.89
N ALA A 183 9.29 -6.35 -11.27
CA ALA A 183 8.40 -6.36 -12.42
C ALA A 183 9.13 -5.82 -13.65
N TYR A 184 9.07 -6.57 -14.75
CA TYR A 184 9.79 -6.23 -15.99
C TYR A 184 8.94 -5.46 -17.00
N ASN A 185 7.61 -5.49 -16.84
CA ASN A 185 6.61 -4.83 -17.68
C ASN A 185 5.28 -4.75 -16.91
N SER A 186 4.27 -4.11 -17.49
CA SER A 186 2.97 -3.87 -16.82
C SER A 186 2.19 -5.15 -16.56
N ASP A 187 2.23 -6.12 -17.48
CA ASP A 187 1.58 -7.44 -17.31
C ASP A 187 2.22 -8.23 -16.16
N HIS A 188 3.56 -8.23 -16.06
CA HIS A 188 4.28 -8.89 -14.96
C HIS A 188 3.96 -8.22 -13.62
N GLN A 189 3.91 -6.88 -13.58
CA GLN A 189 3.50 -6.14 -12.38
C GLN A 189 2.08 -6.53 -11.90
N ILE A 190 1.14 -6.69 -12.84
CA ILE A 190 -0.22 -7.14 -12.53
C ILE A 190 -0.21 -8.57 -11.98
N LEU A 191 0.46 -9.49 -12.69
CA LEU A 191 0.54 -10.91 -12.31
C LEU A 191 1.15 -11.13 -10.92
N LEU A 192 2.21 -10.38 -10.59
CA LEU A 192 2.86 -10.45 -9.28
C LEU A 192 1.87 -10.12 -8.15
N LEU A 193 1.04 -9.10 -8.34
CA LEU A 193 0.02 -8.71 -7.35
C LEU A 193 -1.18 -9.65 -7.33
N GLU A 194 -1.54 -10.26 -8.47
CA GLU A 194 -2.57 -11.31 -8.52
C GLU A 194 -2.17 -12.52 -7.69
N LYS A 195 -0.89 -12.91 -7.71
CA LYS A 195 -0.36 -14.06 -6.95
C LYS A 195 0.17 -13.72 -5.55
N ALA A 196 -0.02 -12.49 -5.09
CA ALA A 196 0.60 -12.00 -3.85
C ALA A 196 -0.10 -12.46 -2.57
N ASP A 197 -1.34 -12.93 -2.61
CA ASP A 197 -2.12 -13.27 -1.41
C ASP A 197 -1.51 -14.40 -0.57
N GLN A 198 -1.01 -15.46 -1.21
CA GLN A 198 -0.30 -16.54 -0.52
C GLN A 198 1.00 -16.02 0.12
N ILE A 199 1.78 -15.24 -0.65
CA ILE A 199 3.03 -14.61 -0.16
C ILE A 199 2.75 -13.69 1.03
N ILE A 200 1.67 -12.92 0.97
CA ILE A 200 1.25 -12.01 2.03
C ILE A 200 0.90 -12.80 3.30
N LYS A 201 0.15 -13.90 3.15
CA LYS A 201 -0.26 -14.76 4.26
C LYS A 201 0.95 -15.45 4.90
N ASP A 202 1.78 -16.11 4.12
CA ASP A 202 2.89 -16.94 4.61
C ASP A 202 3.97 -16.13 5.32
N ASN A 203 4.16 -14.88 4.90
CA ASN A 203 5.21 -14.00 5.44
C ASN A 203 4.67 -12.93 6.42
N ASN A 204 3.39 -13.02 6.82
CA ASN A 204 2.70 -12.03 7.67
C ASN A 204 2.97 -10.60 7.19
N ILE A 205 2.75 -10.34 5.90
CA ILE A 205 3.01 -9.04 5.30
C ILE A 205 1.97 -8.02 5.78
N ARG A 206 2.46 -6.89 6.30
CA ARG A 206 1.61 -5.75 6.74
C ARG A 206 1.89 -4.47 5.96
N LEU A 207 2.80 -4.51 4.99
CA LEU A 207 3.09 -3.42 4.06
C LEU A 207 3.28 -3.98 2.65
N ILE A 208 2.53 -3.44 1.69
CA ILE A 208 2.67 -3.73 0.26
C ILE A 208 3.15 -2.45 -0.43
N ILE A 209 4.30 -2.51 -1.08
CA ILE A 209 4.93 -1.39 -1.80
C ILE A 209 4.89 -1.70 -3.30
N ILE A 210 4.49 -0.71 -4.10
CA ILE A 210 4.71 -0.69 -5.55
C ILE A 210 5.52 0.55 -5.91
N ASP A 211 6.79 0.37 -6.25
CA ASP A 211 7.74 1.45 -6.57
C ASP A 211 8.29 1.25 -8.01
N SER A 212 7.75 1.89 -9.04
CA SER A 212 6.60 2.80 -9.08
C SER A 212 5.37 2.19 -9.76
N LEU A 213 4.20 2.72 -9.43
CA LEU A 213 2.91 2.23 -9.93
C LEU A 213 2.76 2.39 -11.45
N THR A 214 3.26 3.49 -12.01
CA THR A 214 2.91 3.93 -13.37
C THR A 214 4.03 3.81 -14.39
N SER A 215 5.25 3.44 -13.99
CA SER A 215 6.43 3.43 -14.88
C SER A 215 6.17 2.62 -16.15
N HIS A 216 5.88 1.32 -16.01
CA HIS A 216 5.60 0.41 -17.12
C HIS A 216 4.35 0.79 -17.91
N PHE A 217 3.26 1.17 -17.21
CA PHE A 217 2.05 1.63 -17.88
C PHE A 217 2.25 2.88 -18.74
N ARG A 218 3.22 3.73 -18.39
CA ARG A 218 3.54 4.93 -19.16
C ARG A 218 4.40 4.62 -20.38
N SER A 219 5.35 3.70 -20.26
CA SER A 219 6.24 3.32 -21.36
C SER A 219 5.55 2.44 -22.40
N GLU A 220 4.63 1.57 -21.98
CA GLU A 220 3.98 0.60 -22.88
C GLU A 220 2.75 1.16 -23.60
N TYR A 221 2.00 2.06 -22.95
CA TYR A 221 0.75 2.61 -23.49
C TYR A 221 0.95 4.08 -23.87
N ILE A 222 1.62 4.27 -25.01
CA ILE A 222 1.93 5.58 -25.60
C ILE A 222 0.74 6.05 -26.46
N GLY A 223 0.53 7.36 -26.54
CA GLY A 223 -0.54 7.94 -27.36
C GLY A 223 -1.88 8.07 -26.63
N ARG A 224 -2.81 8.81 -27.25
CA ARG A 224 -4.15 9.05 -26.67
C ARG A 224 -5.09 7.86 -26.92
N GLU A 225 -4.85 7.12 -27.98
CA GLU A 225 -5.57 5.92 -28.39
C GLU A 225 -5.47 4.79 -27.35
N MET A 226 -4.32 4.64 -26.69
CA MET A 226 -4.10 3.63 -25.64
C MET A 226 -4.54 4.11 -24.25
N LEU A 227 -5.05 5.34 -24.11
CA LEU A 227 -5.39 5.93 -22.82
C LEU A 227 -6.49 5.11 -22.11
N ALA A 228 -7.53 4.71 -22.84
CA ALA A 228 -8.64 3.97 -22.27
C ALA A 228 -8.20 2.59 -21.73
N GLU A 229 -7.43 1.84 -22.53
CA GLU A 229 -6.90 0.54 -22.11
C GLU A 229 -5.95 0.69 -20.90
N ARG A 230 -5.03 1.66 -20.95
CA ARG A 230 -4.13 1.95 -19.82
C ARG A 230 -4.92 2.23 -18.56
N GLN A 231 -5.92 3.11 -18.64
CA GLN A 231 -6.77 3.49 -17.51
C GLN A 231 -7.51 2.27 -16.94
N GLN A 232 -8.10 1.43 -17.80
CA GLN A 232 -8.80 0.21 -17.37
C GLN A 232 -7.86 -0.77 -16.65
N ARG A 233 -6.66 -1.03 -17.19
CA ARG A 233 -5.69 -1.94 -16.57
C ARG A 233 -5.17 -1.39 -15.24
N LEU A 234 -4.84 -0.10 -15.17
CA LEU A 234 -4.44 0.56 -13.90
C LEU A 234 -5.54 0.50 -12.86
N ASN A 235 -6.80 0.65 -13.27
CA ASN A 235 -7.95 0.55 -12.37
C ASN A 235 -8.05 -0.84 -11.73
N ASN A 236 -7.99 -1.89 -12.56
CA ASN A 236 -8.03 -3.26 -12.09
C ASN A 236 -6.87 -3.56 -11.13
N HIS A 237 -5.67 -3.09 -11.47
CA HIS A 237 -4.48 -3.26 -10.64
C HIS A 237 -4.61 -2.56 -9.27
N MET A 238 -5.04 -1.30 -9.25
CA MET A 238 -5.28 -0.55 -8.01
C MET A 238 -6.41 -1.17 -7.17
N HIS A 239 -7.44 -1.71 -7.82
CA HIS A 239 -8.52 -2.42 -7.12
C HIS A 239 -8.05 -3.75 -6.52
N ARG A 240 -7.16 -4.50 -7.18
CA ARG A 240 -6.52 -5.67 -6.57
C ARG A 240 -5.69 -5.26 -5.35
N LEU A 241 -4.93 -4.17 -5.45
CA LEU A 241 -4.10 -3.68 -4.34
C LEU A 241 -4.93 -3.33 -3.09
N ILE A 242 -6.02 -2.55 -3.25
CA ILE A 242 -6.87 -2.17 -2.10
C ILE A 242 -7.60 -3.38 -1.51
N ARG A 243 -7.96 -4.38 -2.32
CA ARG A 243 -8.57 -5.64 -1.83
C ARG A 243 -7.58 -6.40 -0.95
N LEU A 244 -6.32 -6.54 -1.38
CA LEU A 244 -5.27 -7.17 -0.57
C LEU A 244 -5.01 -6.39 0.72
N ALA A 245 -4.88 -5.06 0.63
CA ALA A 245 -4.67 -4.21 1.80
C ALA A 245 -5.80 -4.35 2.83
N ARG A 246 -7.06 -4.44 2.38
CA ARG A 246 -8.24 -4.65 3.25
C ARG A 246 -8.27 -6.07 3.82
N GLY A 247 -8.15 -7.08 2.97
CA GLY A 247 -8.24 -8.49 3.37
C GLY A 247 -7.18 -8.88 4.41
N PHE A 248 -5.96 -8.34 4.28
CA PHE A 248 -4.85 -8.65 5.19
C PHE A 248 -4.59 -7.58 6.24
N ASN A 249 -5.46 -6.57 6.38
CA ASN A 249 -5.24 -5.41 7.26
C ASN A 249 -3.81 -4.84 7.13
N ALA A 250 -3.36 -4.64 5.89
CA ALA A 250 -2.03 -4.18 5.53
C ALA A 250 -2.08 -2.72 5.04
N VAL A 251 -0.96 -2.02 5.11
CA VAL A 251 -0.75 -0.73 4.46
C VAL A 251 -0.38 -0.97 2.99
N ALA A 252 -1.00 -0.27 2.06
CA ALA A 252 -0.54 -0.21 0.68
C ALA A 252 0.05 1.17 0.39
N ILE A 253 1.27 1.21 -0.13
CA ILE A 253 1.91 2.43 -0.62
C ILE A 253 2.32 2.25 -2.07
N VAL A 254 2.03 3.27 -2.88
CA VAL A 254 2.43 3.34 -4.27
C VAL A 254 3.25 4.60 -4.49
N THR A 255 4.36 4.49 -5.22
CA THR A 255 5.07 5.69 -5.68
C THR A 255 4.64 6.04 -7.09
N ASN A 256 4.72 7.32 -7.41
CA ASN A 256 4.36 7.82 -8.72
C ASN A 256 5.27 8.98 -9.14
N GLN A 257 5.45 9.13 -10.45
CA GLN A 257 6.20 10.25 -11.02
C GLN A 257 5.26 11.39 -11.39
N VAL A 258 5.82 12.58 -11.58
CA VAL A 258 5.08 13.75 -12.05
C VAL A 258 5.32 14.00 -13.54
N MET A 259 4.37 14.66 -14.18
CA MET A 259 4.52 15.20 -15.52
C MET A 259 4.36 16.72 -15.49
N ALA A 260 5.27 17.43 -16.16
CA ALA A 260 5.15 18.87 -16.34
C ALA A 260 3.93 19.18 -17.25
N LYS A 261 3.14 20.19 -16.87
CA LYS A 261 2.11 20.76 -17.74
C LYS A 261 2.63 22.06 -18.37
N PRO A 262 2.97 22.07 -19.67
CA PRO A 262 3.42 23.28 -20.35
C PRO A 262 2.33 24.35 -20.47
N ASP A 263 1.05 23.95 -20.39
CA ASP A 263 -0.10 24.80 -20.70
C ASP A 263 -0.54 25.73 -19.55
N GLN A 264 0.07 25.64 -18.36
CA GLN A 264 -0.18 26.56 -17.25
C GLN A 264 0.95 27.59 -17.16
N PHE A 265 0.67 28.81 -17.65
CA PHE A 265 1.61 29.93 -17.67
C PHE A 265 1.96 30.52 -16.29
N PHE A 266 1.31 30.05 -15.21
CA PHE A 266 1.57 30.51 -13.85
C PHE A 266 1.62 29.32 -12.88
N ALA A 267 2.77 29.19 -12.20
CA ALA A 267 3.17 28.15 -11.26
C ALA A 267 3.67 26.83 -11.88
N ASN A 268 4.71 26.27 -11.26
CA ASN A 268 5.25 24.93 -11.51
C ASN A 268 4.18 23.86 -11.20
N SER A 269 3.14 23.76 -12.02
CA SER A 269 2.04 22.81 -11.86
C SER A 269 2.48 21.45 -12.40
N VAL A 270 3.04 20.63 -11.52
CA VAL A 270 3.33 19.23 -11.78
C VAL A 270 2.17 18.39 -11.28
N ASP A 271 1.61 17.56 -12.15
CA ASP A 271 0.55 16.62 -11.79
C ASP A 271 1.09 15.19 -11.71
N ALA A 272 0.50 14.38 -10.83
CA ALA A 272 0.78 12.96 -10.75
C ALA A 272 0.35 12.24 -12.06
N VAL A 273 1.13 11.27 -12.48
CA VAL A 273 0.82 10.43 -13.65
C VAL A 273 -0.32 9.45 -13.32
N GLY A 274 -1.02 8.93 -14.32
CA GLY A 274 -2.08 7.94 -14.12
C GLY A 274 -3.50 8.52 -14.02
N GLY A 275 -3.65 9.84 -13.98
CA GLY A 275 -4.93 10.52 -14.19
C GLY A 275 -5.96 10.28 -13.08
N HIS A 276 -7.25 10.36 -13.43
CA HIS A 276 -8.35 10.31 -12.48
C HIS A 276 -8.42 8.99 -11.69
N ILE A 277 -8.04 7.87 -12.29
CA ILE A 277 -8.16 6.56 -11.64
C ILE A 277 -7.23 6.45 -10.43
N VAL A 278 -5.96 6.85 -10.58
CA VAL A 278 -5.03 6.87 -9.45
C VAL A 278 -5.50 7.87 -8.39
N ALA A 279 -6.02 9.02 -8.82
CA ALA A 279 -6.53 10.06 -7.91
C ALA A 279 -7.75 9.62 -7.08
N HIS A 280 -8.66 8.83 -7.66
CA HIS A 280 -9.87 8.36 -6.98
C HIS A 280 -9.66 7.11 -6.13
N THR A 281 -8.75 6.22 -6.53
CA THR A 281 -8.52 4.96 -5.81
C THR A 281 -7.50 5.11 -4.67
N SER A 282 -6.60 6.09 -4.77
CA SER A 282 -5.69 6.46 -3.67
C SER A 282 -6.45 7.24 -2.61
N HIS A 283 -6.44 6.74 -1.37
CA HIS A 283 -7.19 7.35 -0.28
C HIS A 283 -6.44 8.57 0.25
N THR A 284 -5.12 8.45 0.40
CA THR A 284 -4.23 9.53 0.84
C THR A 284 -3.23 9.81 -0.27
N ARG A 285 -3.08 11.08 -0.67
CA ARG A 285 -2.15 11.49 -1.74
C ARG A 285 -1.18 12.53 -1.21
N VAL A 286 0.11 12.22 -1.28
CA VAL A 286 1.19 13.09 -0.78
C VAL A 286 2.11 13.47 -1.92
N PHE A 287 2.28 14.77 -2.13
CA PHE A 287 3.26 15.32 -3.05
C PHE A 287 4.58 15.60 -2.32
N LEU A 288 5.68 15.06 -2.83
CA LEU A 288 7.03 15.29 -2.33
C LEU A 288 7.82 16.20 -3.26
N ARG A 289 8.48 17.20 -2.68
CA ARG A 289 9.43 18.08 -3.38
C ARG A 289 10.67 18.37 -2.54
N ARG A 290 11.77 18.71 -3.21
CA ARG A 290 12.98 19.22 -2.53
C ARG A 290 12.72 20.63 -2.00
N ALA A 291 13.26 20.91 -0.81
CA ALA A 291 13.44 22.29 -0.39
C ALA A 291 14.60 22.94 -1.17
N ALA A 292 14.73 24.27 -1.10
CA ALA A 292 15.71 25.02 -1.89
C ALA A 292 17.16 24.52 -1.68
N ASN A 293 17.53 24.19 -0.45
CA ASN A 293 18.88 23.73 -0.11
C ASN A 293 18.86 22.49 0.79
N GLY A 294 19.76 21.55 0.52
CA GLY A 294 20.11 20.46 1.43
C GLY A 294 19.22 19.20 1.39
N PRO A 295 19.33 18.36 2.42
CA PRO A 295 18.60 17.08 2.53
C PRO A 295 17.11 17.23 2.88
N ILE A 296 16.62 18.46 3.04
CA ILE A 296 15.23 18.74 3.44
C ILE A 296 14.28 18.45 2.28
N ARG A 297 13.15 17.84 2.63
CA ARG A 297 12.03 17.55 1.75
C ARG A 297 10.76 18.16 2.32
N ILE A 298 9.84 18.51 1.44
CA ILE A 298 8.53 19.03 1.78
C ILE A 298 7.52 17.97 1.34
N ALA A 299 6.74 17.49 2.30
CA ALA A 299 5.55 16.67 2.05
C ALA A 299 4.32 17.58 2.07
N ARG A 300 3.55 17.56 0.99
CA ARG A 300 2.23 18.20 0.92
C ARG A 300 1.16 17.14 0.86
N LEU A 301 0.23 17.16 1.80
CA LEU A 301 -1.00 16.37 1.69
C LEU A 301 -1.92 17.05 0.70
N VAL A 302 -2.22 16.37 -0.40
CA VAL A 302 -3.01 16.89 -1.53
C VAL A 302 -4.45 16.38 -1.48
N SER A 303 -4.65 15.16 -0.98
CA SER A 303 -6.00 14.60 -0.83
C SER A 303 -6.02 13.60 0.33
N SER A 304 -7.08 13.68 1.14
CA SER A 304 -7.44 12.69 2.16
C SER A 304 -8.93 12.78 2.45
N PRO A 305 -9.63 11.66 2.73
CA PRO A 305 -11.05 11.68 3.07
C PRO A 305 -11.37 12.27 4.44
N TYR A 306 -10.39 12.48 5.32
CA TYR A 306 -10.63 12.94 6.70
C TYR A 306 -9.59 13.95 7.23
N LEU A 307 -8.56 14.29 6.46
CA LEU A 307 -7.53 15.23 6.88
C LEU A 307 -7.55 16.47 5.97
N PRO A 308 -7.36 17.68 6.54
CA PRO A 308 -7.21 18.89 5.76
C PRO A 308 -5.88 18.88 4.99
N GLU A 309 -5.83 19.57 3.84
CA GLU A 309 -4.58 19.82 3.13
C GLU A 309 -3.55 20.53 4.03
N GLY A 310 -2.28 20.26 3.81
CA GLY A 310 -1.20 20.89 4.55
C GLY A 310 0.18 20.52 4.03
N GLU A 311 1.20 21.24 4.51
CA GLU A 311 2.61 20.91 4.25
C GLU A 311 3.36 20.69 5.56
N ARG A 312 4.26 19.72 5.54
CA ARG A 312 5.26 19.48 6.59
C ARG A 312 6.61 19.21 5.95
N ILE A 313 7.66 19.44 6.72
CA ILE A 313 9.03 19.23 6.29
C ILE A 313 9.65 18.08 7.05
N PHE A 314 10.52 17.35 6.37
CA PHE A 314 11.32 16.27 6.94
C PHE A 314 12.68 16.25 6.24
N LYS A 315 13.58 15.40 6.69
CA LYS A 315 14.94 15.29 6.16
C LYS A 315 15.22 13.87 5.71
N VAL A 316 15.91 13.76 4.57
CA VAL A 316 16.44 12.49 4.07
C VAL A 316 17.93 12.44 4.37
N THR A 317 18.34 11.49 5.21
CA THR A 317 19.73 11.29 5.65
C THR A 317 20.23 9.90 5.25
N GLU A 318 21.51 9.61 5.51
CA GLU A 318 22.06 8.25 5.30
C GLU A 318 21.41 7.20 6.23
N GLY A 319 20.90 7.64 7.39
CA GLY A 319 20.13 6.80 8.32
C GLY A 319 18.65 6.69 7.97
N GLY A 320 18.19 7.30 6.87
CA GLY A 320 16.80 7.30 6.43
C GLY A 320 16.07 8.61 6.71
N ILE A 321 14.75 8.50 6.94
CA ILE A 321 13.86 9.65 7.14
C ILE A 321 13.86 10.07 8.60
N VAL A 322 14.09 11.36 8.84
CA VAL A 322 14.09 11.96 10.18
C VAL A 322 13.39 13.32 10.19
N ASP A 323 12.97 13.76 11.36
CA ASP A 323 12.46 15.13 11.56
C ASP A 323 13.56 16.18 11.36
N VAL A 324 13.12 17.39 11.01
CA VAL A 324 13.99 18.57 10.89
C VAL A 324 14.33 19.06 12.31
N SER A 325 15.59 19.41 12.57
CA SER A 325 16.00 19.98 13.86
C SER A 325 15.67 21.47 13.96
N GLU A 326 15.65 22.02 15.18
CA GLU A 326 15.43 23.46 15.39
C GLU A 326 16.48 24.32 14.64
N GLU A 327 17.72 23.86 14.54
CA GLU A 327 18.79 24.55 13.78
C GLU A 327 18.50 24.62 12.28
N ASP A 328 17.92 23.55 11.71
CA ASP A 328 17.54 23.48 10.30
C ASP A 328 16.37 24.45 10.01
N GLU A 329 15.46 24.67 10.98
CA GLU A 329 14.40 25.68 10.86
C GLU A 329 14.95 27.11 10.89
N VAL A 330 15.91 27.39 11.77
CA VAL A 330 16.55 28.72 11.88
C VAL A 330 17.31 29.08 10.61
N LYS A 331 18.03 28.12 10.00
CA LYS A 331 18.74 28.32 8.73
C LYS A 331 17.81 28.59 7.54
N ARG A 332 16.55 28.14 7.60
CA ARG A 332 15.55 28.40 6.55
C ARG A 332 14.92 29.79 6.65
N ARG A 333 14.80 30.35 7.85
CA ARG A 333 14.21 31.68 8.08
C ARG A 333 15.18 32.83 7.77
N ARG A 334 16.47 32.52 7.61
CA ARG A 334 17.52 33.45 7.18
C ARG A 334 17.74 33.33 5.68
#